data_AF-A0A090WD60-F1
#
_entry.id   AF-A0A090WD60-F1
#
_cell.length_a   1.000
_cell.length_b   1.000
_cell.length_c   1.000
_cell.angle_alpha   90.00
_cell.angle_beta   90.00
_cell.angle_gamma   90.00
#
_symmetry.space_group_name_H-M   'P 1'
#
loop_
_entity.id
_entity.type
_entity.pdbx_description
1 polymer ?
#
loop_
_entity_poly.entity_id
_entity_poly.type
_entity_poly.pdbx_seq_one_letter_code
_entity_poly.pdbx_strand_id
1 'polypeptide(L)'
;MKIKQLALALFSIILITACTESNDDSTSGSSDNFDRKALLENAADNIIIPALQDLNSDLTALKASKETFITTPNQTNLDNLRTDWLAAYKTWQYVEMFNIGKAEEILYSFQMNIYPTNTTDIQNNIASGSYDLTSLIIMMP
;
A
#
# COMPACT_ATOMS: atom_id res chain seq x y z
N MET A 1 -45.37 26.03 0.00
CA MET A 1 -44.48 26.38 -1.14
C MET A 1 -43.41 27.39 -0.73
N LYS A 2 -43.72 28.46 0.02
CA LYS A 2 -42.77 29.50 0.42
C LYS A 2 -41.59 29.04 1.30
N ILE A 3 -41.78 28.09 2.22
CA ILE A 3 -40.70 27.56 3.09
C ILE A 3 -39.68 26.71 2.30
N LYS A 4 -40.14 25.92 1.32
CA LYS A 4 -39.24 25.15 0.44
C LYS A 4 -38.42 26.07 -0.47
N GLN A 5 -39.02 27.17 -0.93
CA GLN A 5 -38.33 28.20 -1.72
C GLN A 5 -37.33 29.00 -0.87
N LEU A 6 -37.65 29.25 0.41
CA LEU A 6 -36.74 29.90 1.36
C LEU A 6 -35.55 28.99 1.73
N ALA A 7 -35.79 27.69 1.95
CA ALA A 7 -34.75 26.71 2.22
C ALA A 7 -33.83 26.51 1.00
N LEU A 8 -34.40 26.49 -0.22
CA LEU A 8 -33.63 26.39 -1.44
C LEU A 8 -32.78 27.66 -1.69
N ALA A 9 -33.32 28.85 -1.40
CA ALA A 9 -32.56 30.09 -1.48
C ALA A 9 -31.42 30.15 -0.46
N LEU A 10 -31.64 29.65 0.76
CA LEU A 10 -30.61 29.61 1.80
C LEU A 10 -29.49 28.60 1.44
N PHE A 11 -29.85 27.45 0.85
CA PHE A 11 -28.88 26.47 0.36
C PHE A 11 -28.06 27.01 -0.83
N SER A 12 -28.70 27.76 -1.74
CA SER A 12 -27.99 28.43 -2.85
C SER A 12 -27.03 29.50 -2.35
N ILE A 13 -27.35 30.26 -1.30
CA ILE A 13 -26.44 31.26 -0.71
C ILE A 13 -25.18 30.61 -0.13
N ILE A 14 -25.31 29.46 0.54
CA ILE A 14 -24.18 28.71 1.09
C ILE A 14 -23.26 28.19 -0.02
N LEU A 15 -23.83 27.76 -1.15
CA LEU A 15 -23.06 27.30 -2.33
C LEU A 15 -22.28 28.44 -3.00
N ILE A 16 -22.81 29.68 -3.00
CA ILE A 16 -22.13 30.82 -3.62
C ILE A 16 -20.97 31.31 -2.73
N THR A 17 -21.09 31.22 -1.40
CA THR A 17 -19.99 31.57 -0.48
C THR A 17 -18.87 30.52 -0.41
N ALA A 18 -19.12 29.29 -0.85
CA ALA A 18 -18.09 28.26 -0.96
C ALA A 18 -17.16 28.46 -2.19
N CYS A 19 -17.58 29.31 -3.13
CA CYS A 19 -16.83 29.65 -4.34
C CYS A 19 -16.49 31.14 -4.41
N THR A 20 -16.10 31.76 -3.29
CA THR A 20 -15.31 33.00 -3.39
C THR A 20 -13.90 32.60 -3.77
N GLU A 21 -13.57 32.74 -5.06
CA GLU A 21 -12.19 32.83 -5.50
C GLU A 21 -11.58 34.04 -4.78
N SER A 22 -10.72 33.78 -3.80
CA SER A 22 -9.86 34.80 -3.22
C SER A 22 -8.95 35.30 -4.34
N ASN A 23 -9.29 36.47 -4.88
CA ASN A 23 -8.39 37.25 -5.73
C ASN A 23 -7.20 37.70 -4.88
N ASP A 24 -6.24 36.81 -4.69
CA ASP A 24 -4.92 37.14 -4.15
C ASP A 24 -4.07 37.75 -5.26
N ASP A 25 -4.43 38.97 -5.65
CA ASP A 25 -3.52 39.86 -6.35
C ASP A 25 -2.55 40.45 -5.32
N SER A 26 -1.63 39.61 -4.85
CA SER A 26 -0.47 40.01 -4.07
C SER A 26 0.75 39.29 -4.60
N THR A 27 1.52 40.01 -5.43
CA THR A 27 2.92 39.73 -5.71
C THR A 27 3.72 39.80 -4.41
N SER A 28 3.79 38.67 -3.73
CA SER A 28 4.79 38.33 -2.72
C SER A 28 4.80 36.83 -2.63
N GLY A 29 5.86 36.20 -3.15
CA GLY A 29 6.13 34.79 -2.89
C GLY A 29 6.36 34.60 -1.39
N SER A 30 5.28 34.50 -0.63
CA SER A 30 5.31 34.03 0.75
C SER A 30 5.62 32.54 0.65
N SER A 31 6.90 32.18 0.70
CA SER A 31 7.25 30.85 1.18
C SER A 31 6.51 30.70 2.51
N ASP A 32 5.55 29.78 2.60
CA ASP A 32 5.00 29.46 3.91
C ASP A 32 6.18 29.07 4.81
N ASN A 33 6.09 29.37 6.10
CA ASN A 33 7.15 29.01 7.05
C ASN A 33 7.13 27.50 7.37
N PHE A 34 6.56 26.66 6.49
CA PHE A 34 6.45 25.23 6.71
C PHE A 34 7.74 24.54 6.25
N ASP A 35 8.41 23.91 7.22
CA ASP A 35 9.63 23.17 6.98
C ASP A 35 9.32 21.80 6.34
N ARG A 36 9.15 21.82 5.02
CA ARG A 36 8.94 20.61 4.20
C ARG A 36 10.12 19.65 4.31
N LYS A 37 11.34 20.15 4.52
CA LYS A 37 12.52 19.32 4.66
C LYS A 37 12.41 18.51 5.95
N ALA A 38 12.14 19.16 7.08
CA ALA A 38 11.95 18.47 8.35
C ALA A 38 10.80 17.45 8.32
N LEU A 39 9.70 17.75 7.60
CA LEU A 39 8.61 16.79 7.39
C LEU A 39 9.11 15.55 6.64
N LEU A 40 9.82 15.73 5.52
CA LEU A 40 10.29 14.63 4.68
C LEU A 40 11.38 13.81 5.38
N GLU A 41 12.28 14.46 6.13
CA GLU A 41 13.26 13.78 6.99
C GLU A 41 12.55 12.94 8.06
N ASN A 42 11.53 13.49 8.72
CA ASN A 42 10.74 12.74 9.70
C ASN A 42 10.02 11.55 9.07
N ALA A 43 9.39 11.73 7.91
CA ALA A 43 8.71 10.67 7.17
C ALA A 43 9.68 9.56 6.75
N ALA A 44 10.87 9.91 6.27
CA ALA A 44 11.89 8.94 5.90
C ALA A 44 12.39 8.16 7.13
N ASP A 45 12.88 8.86 8.15
CA ASP A 45 13.62 8.28 9.27
C ASP A 45 12.72 7.53 10.26
N ASN A 46 11.50 8.02 10.49
CA ASN A 46 10.64 7.51 11.56
C ASN A 46 9.41 6.75 11.07
N ILE A 47 9.16 6.72 9.76
CA ILE A 47 7.99 6.02 9.18
C ILE A 47 8.44 5.03 8.12
N ILE A 48 9.06 5.48 7.03
CA ILE A 48 9.35 4.64 5.86
C ILE A 48 10.45 3.63 6.17
N ILE A 49 11.58 4.06 6.72
CA ILE A 49 12.72 3.17 7.03
C ILE A 49 12.31 2.10 8.05
N PRO A 50 11.67 2.43 9.19
CA PRO A 50 11.20 1.42 10.14
C PRO A 50 10.20 0.43 9.51
N ALA A 51 9.23 0.90 8.71
CA ALA A 51 8.26 0.01 8.07
C ALA A 51 8.92 -1.00 7.12
N LEU A 52 9.96 -0.59 6.37
CA LEU A 52 10.75 -1.49 5.53
C LEU A 52 11.58 -2.49 6.34
N GLN A 53 12.10 -2.08 7.51
CA GLN A 53 12.84 -2.96 8.41
C GLN A 53 11.92 -4.02 9.02
N ASP A 54 10.73 -3.62 9.47
CA ASP A 54 9.70 -4.52 9.98
C ASP A 54 9.27 -5.51 8.90
N LEU A 55 9.01 -5.04 7.67
CA LEU A 55 8.67 -5.92 6.55
C LEU A 55 9.78 -6.95 6.28
N ASN A 56 11.05 -6.53 6.28
CA ASN A 56 12.16 -7.45 6.07
C ASN A 56 12.27 -8.51 7.19
N SER A 57 11.99 -8.13 8.43
CA SER A 57 11.93 -9.05 9.57
C SER A 57 10.81 -10.08 9.37
N ASP A 58 9.59 -9.63 9.05
CA ASP A 58 8.44 -10.51 8.87
C ASP A 58 8.60 -11.44 7.66
N LEU A 59 9.16 -10.94 6.55
CA LEU A 59 9.49 -11.76 5.38
C LEU A 59 10.57 -12.81 5.68
N THR A 60 11.52 -12.47 6.56
CA THR A 60 12.54 -13.43 7.02
C THR A 60 11.91 -14.54 7.87
N ALA A 61 11.00 -14.19 8.77
CA ALA A 61 10.24 -15.16 9.56
C ALA A 61 9.37 -16.07 8.67
N LEU A 62 8.61 -15.48 7.73
CA LEU A 62 7.83 -16.20 6.74
C LEU A 62 8.67 -17.19 5.93
N LYS A 63 9.85 -16.76 5.48
CA LYS A 63 10.77 -17.64 4.76
C LYS A 63 11.18 -18.83 5.64
N ALA A 64 11.51 -18.61 6.91
CA ALA A 64 11.92 -19.66 7.82
C ALA A 64 10.80 -20.67 8.12
N SER A 65 9.56 -20.21 8.37
CA SER A 65 8.43 -21.11 8.59
C SER A 65 8.03 -21.86 7.32
N LYS A 66 8.17 -21.25 6.15
CA LYS A 66 8.00 -21.93 4.85
C LYS A 66 9.00 -23.07 4.69
N GLU A 67 10.30 -22.85 4.91
CA GLU A 67 11.30 -23.92 4.82
C GLU A 67 11.04 -25.04 5.84
N THR A 68 10.59 -24.69 7.04
CA THR A 68 10.20 -25.64 8.08
C THR A 68 9.02 -26.52 7.64
N PHE A 69 7.99 -25.92 7.05
CA PHE A 69 6.83 -26.65 6.54
C PHE A 69 7.20 -27.56 5.37
N ILE A 70 8.04 -27.11 4.43
CA ILE A 70 8.53 -27.94 3.31
C ILE A 70 9.30 -29.15 3.84
N THR A 71 10.18 -28.95 4.82
CA THR A 71 11.03 -30.02 5.38
C THR A 71 10.22 -31.00 6.23
N THR A 72 9.19 -30.52 6.93
CA THR A 72 8.34 -31.36 7.80
C THR A 72 6.88 -30.95 7.65
N PRO A 73 6.18 -31.48 6.64
CA PRO A 73 4.78 -31.13 6.39
C PRO A 73 3.86 -31.71 7.47
N ASN A 74 3.31 -30.84 8.31
CA ASN A 74 2.28 -31.17 9.30
C ASN A 74 1.41 -29.94 9.58
N GLN A 75 0.29 -30.16 10.29
CA GLN A 75 -0.70 -29.11 10.56
C GLN A 75 -0.12 -27.93 11.36
N THR A 76 0.67 -28.21 12.40
CA THR A 76 1.30 -27.18 13.24
C THR A 76 2.23 -26.28 12.42
N ASN A 77 3.06 -26.86 11.55
CA ASN A 77 3.97 -26.10 10.72
C ASN A 77 3.24 -25.31 9.64
N LEU A 78 2.12 -25.82 9.12
CA LEU A 78 1.24 -25.09 8.21
C LEU A 78 0.59 -23.88 8.88
N ASP A 79 0.13 -24.03 10.13
CA ASP A 79 -0.50 -22.94 10.87
C ASP A 79 0.51 -21.85 11.27
N ASN A 80 1.75 -22.23 11.58
CA ASN A 80 2.85 -21.27 11.78
C ASN A 80 3.16 -20.51 10.49
N LEU A 81 3.30 -21.21 9.36
CA LEU A 81 3.51 -20.60 8.05
C LEU A 81 2.40 -19.58 7.71
N ARG A 82 1.13 -19.94 7.91
CA ARG A 82 -0.01 -19.04 7.66
C ARG A 82 0.00 -17.82 8.57
N THR A 83 0.42 -17.99 9.82
CA THR A 83 0.51 -16.91 10.81
C THR A 83 1.58 -15.89 10.39
N ASP A 84 2.78 -16.36 10.06
CA ASP A 84 3.88 -15.48 9.61
C ASP A 84 3.57 -14.85 8.26
N TRP A 85 2.88 -15.58 7.38
CA TRP A 85 2.39 -15.06 6.11
C TRP A 85 1.45 -13.87 6.33
N LEU A 86 0.47 -13.99 7.25
CA LEU A 86 -0.48 -12.92 7.55
C LEU A 86 0.21 -11.73 8.22
N ALA A 87 1.21 -11.97 9.07
CA ALA A 87 2.00 -10.90 9.69
C ALA A 87 2.74 -10.09 8.61
N ALA A 88 3.50 -10.76 7.74
CA ALA A 88 4.21 -10.12 6.63
C ALA A 88 3.26 -9.38 5.68
N TYR A 89 2.09 -9.95 5.39
CA TYR A 89 1.08 -9.29 4.55
C TYR A 89 0.55 -7.99 5.17
N LYS A 90 0.27 -7.98 6.48
CA LYS A 90 -0.17 -6.77 7.17
C LYS A 90 0.91 -5.69 7.16
N THR A 91 2.16 -6.07 7.40
CA THR A 91 3.29 -5.12 7.35
C THR A 91 3.50 -4.58 5.94
N TRP A 92 3.33 -5.42 4.91
CA TRP A 92 3.34 -5.00 3.51
C TRP A 92 2.28 -3.93 3.21
N GLN A 93 1.06 -4.04 3.74
CA GLN A 93 0.01 -3.02 3.55
C GLN A 93 0.42 -1.62 4.05
N TYR A 94 1.28 -1.54 5.07
CA TYR A 94 1.84 -0.26 5.51
C TYR A 94 2.98 0.24 4.62
N VAL A 95 3.72 -0.66 3.98
CA VAL A 95 4.83 -0.33 3.08
C VAL A 95 4.33 0.05 1.68
N GLU A 96 3.24 -0.54 1.20
CA GLU A 96 2.72 -0.39 -0.16
C GLU A 96 2.43 1.08 -0.54
N MET A 97 2.08 1.92 0.45
CA MET A 97 1.86 3.35 0.23
C MET A 97 3.13 4.12 -0.17
N PHE A 98 4.31 3.57 0.08
CA PHE A 98 5.61 4.19 -0.20
C PHE A 98 6.20 3.69 -1.52
N ASN A 99 5.43 3.76 -2.60
CA ASN A 99 5.87 3.33 -3.93
C ASN A 99 6.63 4.44 -4.68
N ILE A 100 7.80 4.83 -4.16
CA ILE A 100 8.65 5.89 -4.73
C ILE A 100 10.11 5.43 -4.81
N GLY A 101 10.88 6.05 -5.72
CA GLY A 101 12.30 5.77 -5.87
C GLY A 101 12.56 4.32 -6.29
N LYS A 102 13.34 3.58 -5.50
CA LYS A 102 13.71 2.20 -5.90
C LYS A 102 12.53 1.26 -5.99
N ALA A 103 11.49 1.45 -5.17
CA ALA A 103 10.28 0.64 -5.20
C ALA A 103 9.55 0.79 -6.54
N GLU A 104 9.48 2.01 -7.07
CA GLU A 104 8.87 2.29 -8.38
C GLU A 104 9.70 1.68 -9.52
N GLU A 105 11.03 1.87 -9.50
CA GLU A 105 11.93 1.35 -10.54
C GLU A 105 11.82 -0.17 -10.74
N ILE A 106 11.58 -0.91 -9.66
CA ILE A 106 11.46 -2.36 -9.69
C ILE A 106 10.01 -2.83 -9.74
N LEU A 107 9.03 -1.93 -9.80
CA LEU A 107 7.60 -2.26 -9.72
C LEU A 107 7.27 -3.09 -8.47
N TYR A 108 7.76 -2.68 -7.30
CA TYR A 108 7.76 -3.51 -6.10
C TYR A 108 6.34 -3.94 -5.69
N SER A 109 5.35 -3.03 -5.79
CA SER A 109 3.95 -3.37 -5.51
C SER A 109 3.39 -4.42 -6.46
N PHE A 110 3.76 -4.36 -7.74
CA PHE A 110 3.41 -5.35 -8.74
C PHE A 110 4.11 -6.71 -8.48
N GLN A 111 5.26 -6.73 -7.82
CA GLN A 111 5.88 -8.01 -7.45
C GLN A 111 5.23 -8.65 -6.22
N MET A 112 4.71 -7.83 -5.30
CA MET A 112 4.23 -8.28 -3.99
C MET A 112 2.72 -8.58 -3.95
N ASN A 113 1.89 -7.82 -4.67
CA ASN A 113 0.44 -7.82 -4.45
C ASN A 113 -0.37 -7.63 -5.75
N ILE A 114 -0.21 -8.53 -6.72
CA ILE A 114 -1.07 -8.52 -7.93
C ILE A 114 -2.40 -9.20 -7.68
N TYR A 115 -3.43 -8.49 -8.11
CA TYR A 115 -4.80 -8.97 -8.14
C TYR A 115 -5.51 -8.58 -9.46
N PRO A 116 -6.33 -9.46 -10.05
CA PRO A 116 -6.56 -10.85 -9.66
C PRO A 116 -5.41 -11.77 -10.11
N THR A 117 -5.18 -12.83 -9.35
CA THR A 117 -4.23 -13.88 -9.74
C THR A 117 -4.79 -14.73 -10.89
N ASN A 118 -3.94 -15.08 -11.86
CA ASN A 118 -4.32 -16.03 -12.92
C ASN A 118 -4.21 -17.48 -12.41
N THR A 119 -5.32 -18.02 -11.92
CA THR A 119 -5.36 -19.41 -11.41
C THR A 119 -5.07 -20.45 -12.49
N THR A 120 -5.38 -20.17 -13.75
CA THR A 120 -5.11 -21.08 -14.87
C THR A 120 -3.61 -21.28 -15.05
N ASP A 121 -2.85 -20.19 -15.07
CA ASP A 121 -1.39 -20.24 -15.23
C ASP A 121 -0.72 -20.92 -14.04
N ILE A 122 -1.20 -20.67 -12.82
CA ILE A 122 -0.72 -21.37 -11.61
C ILE A 122 -0.90 -22.87 -11.74
N GLN A 123 -2.10 -23.34 -12.11
CA GLN A 123 -2.36 -24.78 -12.25
C GLN A 123 -1.54 -25.40 -13.38
N ASN A 124 -1.35 -24.69 -14.49
CA ASN A 124 -0.49 -25.13 -15.59
C ASN A 124 0.99 -25.25 -15.17
N ASN A 125 1.50 -24.31 -14.38
CA ASN A 125 2.87 -24.35 -13.87
C ASN A 125 3.06 -25.49 -12.87
N ILE A 126 2.09 -25.74 -11.99
CA ILE A 126 2.11 -26.90 -11.08
C ILE A 126 2.11 -28.21 -11.88
N ALA A 127 1.25 -28.34 -12.89
CA ALA A 127 1.12 -29.56 -13.68
C ALA A 127 2.35 -29.82 -14.57
N SER A 128 2.97 -28.77 -15.13
CA SER A 128 4.14 -28.90 -16.00
C SER A 128 5.45 -29.09 -15.23
N GLY A 129 5.52 -28.65 -13.96
CA GLY A 129 6.76 -28.59 -13.19
C GLY A 129 7.77 -27.58 -13.73
N SER A 130 7.39 -26.79 -14.74
CA SER A 130 8.18 -25.71 -15.33
C SER A 130 7.59 -24.37 -14.86
N TYR A 131 8.38 -23.63 -14.08
CA TYR A 131 7.92 -22.40 -13.45
C TYR A 131 8.45 -21.19 -14.21
N ASP A 132 7.58 -20.54 -14.97
CA ASP A 132 7.84 -19.19 -15.45
C ASP A 132 7.30 -18.18 -14.44
N LEU A 133 8.15 -17.73 -13.52
CA LEU A 133 7.79 -16.74 -12.50
C LEU A 133 7.79 -15.30 -13.03
N THR A 134 8.11 -15.09 -14.32
CA THR A 134 7.98 -13.77 -14.96
C THR A 134 6.53 -13.50 -15.36
N SER A 135 5.75 -14.56 -15.60
CA SER A 135 4.30 -14.51 -15.84
C SER A 135 3.48 -14.93 -14.62
N LEU A 136 4.06 -15.71 -13.69
CA LEU A 136 3.40 -16.14 -12.47
C LEU A 136 3.63 -15.15 -11.32
N ILE A 137 2.69 -14.21 -11.14
CA ILE A 137 2.68 -13.40 -9.93
C ILE A 137 1.89 -14.12 -8.85
N ILE A 138 2.64 -14.66 -7.88
CA ILE A 138 2.09 -15.31 -6.70
C ILE A 138 1.62 -14.19 -5.77
N MET A 139 0.31 -14.06 -5.64
CA MET A 139 -0.31 -13.31 -4.56
C MET A 139 0.18 -13.87 -3.22
N MET A 140 0.27 -13.00 -2.22
CA MET A 140 0.05 -13.39 -0.84
C MET A 140 -1.49 -13.39 -0.64
N PRO A 141 -2.23 -14.51 -0.83
CA PRO A 141 -3.69 -14.55 -0.73
C PRO A 141 -4.22 -14.49 0.70
#